data_AF-A0AA96LSC2-F1
#
_entry.id   AF-A0AA96LSC2-F1
#
_cell.length_a   1.000
_cell.length_b   1.000
_cell.length_c   1.000
_cell.angle_alpha   90.00
_cell.angle_beta   90.00
_cell.angle_gamma   90.00
#
_symmetry.space_group_name_H-M   'P 1'
#
loop_
_entity.id
_entity.type
_entity.pdbx_description
1 polymer ?
#
loop_
_entity_poly.entity_id
_entity_poly.type
_entity_poly.pdbx_seq_one_letter_code
_entity_poly.pdbx_strand_id
1 'polypeptide(L)'
;MNEELPRTLSEIIKSGSQSNPAVNALISDYAMYHAVLVIVGGCLVFIFAMLSIIFWRKLTKSPNISGMKWGFERKVYFSFLLMNSCVTLLMILIVAANLTNTLNPLHGFSLLNVDLNISNGPTYKDELRNAFKEWIQSGNENIPSIIQEKFNKRIEFHTTKAIVCGTLLILFVSLSVYMWNELLKRVKSNNFIWRFKDKAYFVFGNATVVLTLLMMVVVVANMQAAFAPKTLTMMNLFNS
;
A
#
# COMPACT_ATOMS: atom_id res chain seq x y z
N MET A 1 19.81 17.05 -23.74
CA MET A 1 20.09 15.62 -24.04
C MET A 1 19.10 14.75 -23.24
N ASN A 2 17.88 15.24 -22.99
CA ASN A 2 17.01 14.83 -21.87
C ASN A 2 15.81 13.99 -22.33
N GLU A 3 15.57 13.92 -23.64
CA GLU A 3 14.46 13.17 -24.24
C GLU A 3 14.85 11.76 -24.66
N GLU A 4 16.11 11.37 -24.49
CA GLU A 4 16.65 10.18 -25.15
C GLU A 4 16.09 8.89 -24.55
N LEU A 5 15.98 8.77 -23.22
CA LEU A 5 15.49 7.54 -22.60
C LEU A 5 13.99 7.28 -22.82
N PRO A 6 13.07 8.26 -22.65
CA PRO A 6 11.65 8.06 -22.95
C PRO A 6 11.42 7.81 -24.44
N ARG A 7 12.18 8.48 -25.31
CA ARG A 7 12.16 8.22 -26.75
C ARG A 7 12.66 6.81 -27.07
N THR A 8 13.80 6.38 -26.53
CA THR A 8 14.35 5.02 -26.70
C THR A 8 13.39 3.96 -26.16
N LEU A 9 12.80 4.15 -24.98
CA LEU A 9 11.77 3.25 -24.44
C LEU A 9 10.55 3.20 -25.34
N SER A 10 10.05 4.36 -25.82
CA SER A 10 8.91 4.42 -26.74
C SER A 10 9.21 3.72 -28.07
N GLU A 11 10.40 3.93 -28.63
CA GLU A 11 10.86 3.29 -29.86
C GLU A 11 10.97 1.77 -29.69
N ILE A 12 11.57 1.29 -28.59
CA ILE A 12 11.68 -0.15 -28.29
C ILE A 12 10.30 -0.78 -28.03
N ILE A 13 9.41 -0.07 -27.33
CA ILE A 13 8.04 -0.54 -27.09
C ILE A 13 7.27 -0.64 -28.41
N LYS A 14 7.42 0.36 -29.30
CA LYS A 14 6.78 0.36 -30.63
C LYS A 14 7.36 -0.67 -31.58
N SER A 15 8.67 -0.92 -31.53
CA SER A 15 9.34 -1.92 -32.37
C SER A 15 9.13 -3.36 -31.88
N GLY A 16 8.68 -3.53 -30.64
CA GLY A 16 8.30 -4.81 -30.04
C GLY A 16 9.13 -5.10 -28.80
N SER A 17 8.60 -4.76 -27.63
CA SER A 17 9.26 -4.91 -26.33
C SER A 17 9.70 -6.35 -25.99
N GLN A 18 9.06 -7.37 -26.59
CA GLN A 18 9.45 -8.78 -26.43
C GLN A 18 10.86 -9.08 -26.96
N SER A 19 11.38 -8.27 -27.88
CA SER A 19 12.72 -8.43 -28.45
C SER A 19 13.84 -7.85 -27.56
N ASN A 20 13.50 -7.07 -26.54
CA ASN A 20 14.45 -6.44 -25.63
C ASN A 20 14.26 -6.98 -24.18
N PRO A 21 15.08 -7.97 -23.76
CA PRO A 21 15.06 -8.54 -22.41
C PRO A 21 15.11 -7.51 -21.27
N ALA A 22 15.90 -6.44 -21.41
CA ALA A 22 16.02 -5.40 -20.39
C ALA A 22 14.69 -4.63 -20.18
N VAL A 23 14.04 -4.23 -21.28
CA VAL A 23 12.73 -3.58 -21.23
C VAL A 23 11.64 -4.53 -20.73
N ASN A 24 11.67 -5.79 -21.15
CA ASN A 24 10.72 -6.80 -20.66
C ASN A 24 10.86 -7.01 -19.14
N ALA A 25 12.08 -6.96 -18.60
CA ALA A 25 12.31 -7.05 -17.16
C ALA A 25 11.70 -5.87 -16.39
N LEU A 26 11.68 -4.65 -16.96
CA LEU A 26 11.03 -3.48 -16.36
C LEU A 26 9.50 -3.58 -16.43
N ILE A 27 8.95 -4.01 -17.57
CA ILE A 27 7.51 -4.22 -17.73
C ILE A 27 7.00 -5.31 -16.78
N SER A 28 7.74 -6.41 -16.65
CA SER A 28 7.43 -7.49 -15.70
C SER A 28 7.48 -7.02 -14.26
N ASP A 29 8.50 -6.22 -13.88
CA ASP A 29 8.61 -5.63 -12.54
C ASP A 29 7.46 -4.65 -12.25
N TYR A 30 7.06 -3.83 -13.24
CA TYR A 30 5.89 -2.97 -13.16
C TYR A 30 4.60 -3.78 -12.95
N ALA A 31 4.41 -4.87 -13.69
CA ALA A 31 3.29 -5.77 -13.49
C ALA A 31 3.28 -6.37 -12.07
N MET A 32 4.45 -6.80 -11.58
CA MET A 32 4.62 -7.37 -10.24
C MET A 32 4.27 -6.35 -9.14
N TYR A 33 4.69 -5.09 -9.31
CA TYR A 33 4.34 -4.00 -8.39
C TYR A 33 2.82 -3.88 -8.22
N HIS A 34 2.09 -3.84 -9.34
CA HIS A 34 0.64 -3.74 -9.33
C HIS A 34 -0.05 -5.03 -8.87
N ALA A 35 0.53 -6.20 -9.18
CA ALA A 35 0.02 -7.49 -8.71
C ALA A 35 0.05 -7.60 -7.18
N VAL A 36 1.12 -7.12 -6.53
CA VAL A 36 1.21 -7.09 -5.06
C VAL A 36 0.09 -6.22 -4.47
N LEU A 37 -0.21 -5.07 -5.07
CA LEU A 37 -1.33 -4.22 -4.65
C LEU A 37 -2.69 -4.92 -4.84
N VAL A 38 -2.89 -5.66 -5.92
CA VAL A 38 -4.11 -6.44 -6.16
C VAL A 38 -4.27 -7.55 -5.14
N ILE A 39 -3.22 -8.34 -4.88
CA ILE A 39 -3.27 -9.49 -3.97
C ILE A 39 -3.46 -9.02 -2.53
N VAL A 40 -2.58 -8.14 -2.02
CA VAL A 40 -2.65 -7.67 -0.63
C VAL A 40 -3.88 -6.79 -0.44
N GLY A 41 -4.18 -5.92 -1.39
CA GLY A 41 -5.39 -5.09 -1.37
C GLY A 41 -6.67 -5.94 -1.40
N GLY A 42 -6.72 -7.00 -2.21
CA GLY A 42 -7.84 -7.94 -2.26
C GLY A 42 -8.06 -8.67 -0.94
N CYS A 43 -6.98 -9.14 -0.29
CA CYS A 43 -7.05 -9.70 1.06
C CYS A 43 -7.61 -8.69 2.08
N LEU A 44 -7.17 -7.43 2.01
CA LEU A 44 -7.69 -6.37 2.87
C LEU A 44 -9.16 -6.10 2.58
N VAL A 45 -9.59 -5.98 1.32
CA VAL A 45 -11.01 -5.84 0.93
C VAL A 45 -11.85 -6.95 1.57
N PHE A 46 -11.39 -8.20 1.50
CA PHE A 46 -12.09 -9.32 2.11
C PHE A 46 -12.20 -9.19 3.64
N ILE A 47 -11.10 -8.85 4.32
CA ILE A 47 -11.07 -8.66 5.78
C ILE A 47 -12.02 -7.53 6.19
N PHE A 48 -11.93 -6.37 5.55
CA PHE A 48 -12.80 -5.23 5.84
C PHE A 48 -14.26 -5.60 5.51
N ALA A 49 -14.58 -6.19 4.36
CA ALA A 49 -15.96 -6.61 4.06
C ALA A 49 -16.54 -7.55 5.14
N MET A 50 -15.75 -8.51 5.62
CA MET A 50 -16.16 -9.38 6.74
C MET A 50 -16.39 -8.60 8.04
N LEU A 51 -15.51 -7.67 8.39
CA LEU A 51 -15.68 -6.79 9.56
C LEU A 51 -16.93 -5.91 9.44
N SER A 52 -17.25 -5.37 8.26
CA SER A 52 -18.49 -4.62 8.01
C SER A 52 -19.71 -5.50 8.29
N ILE A 53 -19.72 -6.75 7.81
CA ILE A 53 -20.82 -7.69 8.08
C ILE A 53 -20.94 -7.99 9.57
N ILE A 54 -19.81 -8.18 10.27
CA ILE A 54 -19.79 -8.42 11.73
C ILE A 54 -20.37 -7.21 12.48
N PHE A 55 -19.92 -5.99 12.17
CA PHE A 55 -20.42 -4.78 12.81
C PHE A 55 -21.90 -4.52 12.51
N TRP A 56 -22.35 -4.78 11.27
CA TRP A 56 -23.77 -4.73 10.89
C TRP A 56 -24.62 -5.71 11.72
N ARG A 57 -24.16 -6.97 11.85
CA ARG A 57 -24.84 -7.98 12.69
C ARG A 57 -24.90 -7.57 14.16
N LYS A 58 -23.84 -6.95 14.69
CA LYS A 58 -23.83 -6.45 16.08
C LYS A 58 -24.72 -5.23 16.27
N LEU A 59 -24.76 -4.33 15.28
CA LEU A 59 -25.61 -3.14 15.27
C LEU A 59 -27.10 -3.52 15.29
N THR A 60 -27.51 -4.48 14.45
CA THR A 60 -28.89 -4.95 14.32
C THR A 60 -29.39 -5.73 15.53
N LYS A 61 -28.50 -6.46 16.23
CA LYS A 61 -28.83 -7.20 17.46
C LYS A 61 -28.88 -6.33 18.72
N SER A 62 -28.41 -5.08 18.67
CA SER A 62 -28.43 -4.19 19.83
C SER A 62 -29.87 -3.78 20.15
N PRO A 63 -30.40 -4.06 21.37
CA PRO A 63 -31.80 -3.80 21.69
C PRO A 63 -32.17 -2.32 21.54
N ASN A 64 -33.33 -2.08 20.93
CA ASN A 64 -33.89 -0.75 20.75
C ASN A 64 -34.66 -0.40 22.02
N ILE A 65 -34.02 0.29 22.97
CA ILE A 65 -34.71 0.75 24.19
C ILE A 65 -35.67 1.86 23.77
N SER A 66 -36.97 1.60 23.89
CA SER A 66 -38.04 2.53 23.52
C SER A 66 -37.87 3.86 24.27
N GLY A 67 -37.63 4.94 23.54
CA GLY A 67 -37.64 6.31 24.05
C GLY A 67 -36.29 7.04 24.15
N MET A 68 -35.13 6.38 23.95
CA MET A 68 -33.82 7.03 24.09
C MET A 68 -32.99 7.05 22.79
N LYS A 69 -32.33 8.19 22.54
CA LYS A 69 -31.28 8.40 21.53
C LYS A 69 -30.26 7.26 21.61
N TRP A 70 -29.81 6.74 20.46
CA TRP A 70 -28.89 5.60 20.32
C TRP A 70 -27.88 5.43 21.48
N GLY A 71 -27.87 4.26 22.11
CA GLY A 71 -26.87 3.90 23.13
C GLY A 71 -25.44 3.91 22.59
N PHE A 72 -24.45 4.09 23.47
CA PHE A 72 -23.02 4.20 23.10
C PHE A 72 -22.54 3.01 22.27
N GLU A 73 -22.87 1.77 22.64
CA GLU A 73 -22.50 0.56 21.89
C GLU A 73 -23.00 0.62 20.43
N ARG A 74 -24.25 1.04 20.23
CA ARG A 74 -24.84 1.18 18.90
C ARG A 74 -24.14 2.25 18.07
N LYS A 75 -23.77 3.38 18.68
CA LYS A 75 -22.98 4.45 18.04
C LYS A 75 -21.59 3.95 17.62
N VAL A 76 -20.92 3.18 18.48
CA VAL A 76 -19.61 2.60 18.20
C VAL A 76 -19.68 1.64 17.02
N TYR A 77 -20.59 0.66 17.02
CA TYR A 77 -20.72 -0.26 15.88
C TYR A 77 -21.10 0.45 14.58
N PHE A 78 -21.95 1.47 14.64
CA PHE A 78 -22.28 2.26 13.46
C PHE A 78 -21.07 3.04 12.93
N SER A 79 -20.30 3.68 13.81
CA SER A 79 -19.08 4.40 13.44
C SER A 79 -18.05 3.47 12.80
N PHE A 80 -17.81 2.31 13.42
CA PHE A 80 -16.92 1.30 12.85
C PHE A 80 -17.42 0.76 11.52
N LEU A 81 -18.72 0.46 11.39
CA LEU A 81 -19.32 0.02 10.14
C LEU A 81 -19.12 1.06 9.03
N LEU A 82 -19.37 2.34 9.32
CA LEU A 82 -19.23 3.42 8.35
C LEU A 82 -17.77 3.56 7.90
N MET A 83 -16.84 3.67 8.86
CA MET A 83 -15.42 3.78 8.58
C MET A 83 -14.90 2.58 7.77
N ASN A 84 -15.28 1.37 8.18
CA ASN A 84 -14.87 0.13 7.55
C ASN A 84 -15.44 -0.02 6.13
N SER A 85 -16.67 0.42 5.90
CA SER A 85 -17.28 0.44 4.56
C SER A 85 -16.60 1.47 3.65
N CYS A 86 -16.28 2.68 4.16
CA CYS A 86 -15.51 3.67 3.41
C CYS A 86 -14.13 3.14 3.02
N VAL A 87 -13.40 2.52 3.95
CA VAL A 87 -12.10 1.90 3.66
C VAL A 87 -12.23 0.77 2.64
N THR A 88 -13.25 -0.08 2.76
CA THR A 88 -13.52 -1.16 1.79
C THR A 88 -13.71 -0.61 0.38
N LEU A 89 -14.54 0.43 0.22
CA LEU A 89 -14.80 1.04 -1.09
C LEU A 89 -13.55 1.67 -1.70
N LEU A 90 -12.76 2.40 -0.90
CA LEU A 90 -11.49 2.96 -1.35
C LEU A 90 -10.52 1.85 -1.79
N MET A 91 -10.43 0.76 -1.03
CA MET A 91 -9.56 -0.37 -1.37
C MET A 91 -10.04 -1.10 -2.64
N ILE A 92 -11.35 -1.23 -2.86
CA ILE A 92 -11.88 -1.77 -4.12
C ILE A 92 -11.44 -0.92 -5.32
N LEU A 93 -11.50 0.41 -5.21
CA LEU A 93 -11.04 1.32 -6.27
C LEU A 93 -9.54 1.13 -6.54
N ILE A 94 -8.73 1.06 -5.49
CA ILE A 94 -7.28 0.80 -5.61
C ILE A 94 -7.06 -0.54 -6.31
N VAL A 95 -7.67 -1.62 -5.84
CA VAL A 95 -7.50 -2.97 -6.43
C VAL A 95 -7.93 -2.98 -7.89
N ALA A 96 -9.08 -2.39 -8.23
CA ALA A 96 -9.57 -2.34 -9.60
C ALA A 96 -8.63 -1.57 -10.54
N ALA A 97 -8.13 -0.41 -10.09
CA ALA A 97 -7.16 0.38 -10.87
C ALA A 97 -5.85 -0.40 -11.11
N ASN A 98 -5.35 -1.09 -10.07
CA ASN A 98 -4.10 -1.86 -10.16
C ASN A 98 -4.25 -3.16 -10.94
N LEU A 99 -5.45 -3.75 -10.98
CA LEU A 99 -5.74 -4.96 -11.75
C LEU A 99 -5.55 -4.71 -13.25
N THR A 100 -6.00 -3.56 -13.75
CA THR A 100 -5.80 -3.18 -15.16
C THR A 100 -4.31 -3.11 -15.52
N ASN A 101 -3.47 -2.55 -14.66
CA ASN A 101 -2.02 -2.49 -14.88
C ASN A 101 -1.33 -3.84 -14.72
N THR A 102 -1.92 -4.77 -13.96
CA THR A 102 -1.41 -6.14 -13.84
C THR A 102 -1.70 -6.95 -15.10
N LEU A 103 -2.92 -6.83 -15.64
CA LEU A 103 -3.37 -7.57 -16.83
C LEU A 103 -2.83 -6.96 -18.13
N ASN A 104 -2.67 -5.63 -18.18
CA ASN A 104 -2.19 -4.89 -19.34
C ASN A 104 -1.00 -3.99 -18.96
N PRO A 105 0.13 -4.56 -18.53
CA PRO A 105 1.26 -3.79 -17.99
C PRO A 105 1.90 -2.89 -19.05
N LEU A 106 1.91 -3.30 -20.32
CA LEU A 106 2.48 -2.48 -21.41
C LEU A 106 1.77 -1.12 -21.55
N HIS A 107 0.43 -1.12 -21.47
CA HIS A 107 -0.36 0.10 -21.59
C HIS A 107 -0.07 1.05 -20.42
N GLY A 108 -0.17 0.56 -19.18
CA GLY A 108 0.14 1.36 -17.99
C GLY A 108 1.58 1.86 -17.96
N PHE A 109 2.54 1.01 -18.34
CA PHE A 109 3.96 1.36 -18.42
C PHE A 109 4.23 2.44 -19.48
N SER A 110 3.53 2.40 -20.63
CA SER A 110 3.68 3.41 -21.69
C SER A 110 3.17 4.80 -21.31
N LEU A 111 2.28 4.89 -20.31
CA LEU A 111 1.74 6.16 -19.79
C LEU A 111 2.66 6.81 -18.75
N LEU A 112 3.76 6.14 -18.37
CA LEU A 112 4.73 6.70 -17.45
C LEU A 112 5.48 7.85 -18.13
N ASN A 113 5.02 9.07 -17.90
CA ASN A 113 5.78 10.28 -18.21
C ASN A 113 6.96 10.35 -17.25
N VAL A 114 8.11 9.83 -17.66
CA VAL A 114 9.37 10.06 -16.95
C VAL A 114 9.82 11.48 -17.28
N ASP A 115 9.38 12.44 -16.47
CA ASP A 115 9.76 13.84 -16.61
C ASP A 115 11.22 14.01 -16.15
N LEU A 116 12.12 13.86 -17.12
CA LEU A 116 13.57 13.92 -16.96
C LEU A 116 14.07 15.37 -16.93
N ASN A 117 13.63 16.16 -15.95
CA ASN A 117 14.39 17.35 -15.63
C ASN A 117 15.68 16.88 -14.95
N ILE A 118 16.81 17.07 -15.64
CA ILE A 118 18.15 16.88 -15.06
C ILE A 118 18.28 17.87 -13.91
N SER A 119 17.88 17.44 -12.73
CA SER A 119 18.37 17.99 -11.47
C SER A 119 19.87 17.69 -11.44
N ASN A 120 20.67 18.70 -11.08
CA ASN A 120 22.12 18.61 -10.88
C ASN A 120 22.40 17.67 -9.70
N GLY A 121 22.23 16.38 -9.94
CA GLY A 121 22.40 15.32 -8.98
C GLY A 121 23.88 15.09 -8.67
N PRO A 122 24.19 14.48 -7.52
CA PRO A 122 25.55 14.04 -7.21
C PRO A 122 26.06 13.03 -8.26
N THR A 123 27.36 13.07 -8.57
CA THR A 123 28.04 12.32 -9.65
C THR A 123 27.69 10.81 -9.71
N TYR A 124 27.42 10.17 -8.56
CA TYR A 124 27.02 8.76 -8.52
C TYR A 124 25.66 8.48 -9.22
N LYS A 125 24.76 9.48 -9.28
CA LYS A 125 23.47 9.33 -9.97
C LYS A 125 23.68 9.30 -11.48
N ASP A 126 24.64 10.06 -12.00
CA ASP A 126 24.91 10.11 -13.43
C ASP A 126 25.53 8.81 -13.94
N GLU A 127 26.45 8.21 -13.17
CA GLU A 127 27.00 6.88 -13.48
C GLU A 127 25.89 5.81 -13.51
N LEU A 128 25.00 5.81 -12.51
CA LEU A 128 23.87 4.87 -12.46
C LEU A 128 22.89 5.10 -13.63
N ARG A 129 22.60 6.36 -13.98
CA ARG A 129 21.72 6.72 -15.11
C ARG A 129 22.30 6.23 -16.43
N ASN A 130 23.60 6.42 -16.64
CA ASN A 130 24.30 5.95 -17.84
C ASN A 130 24.30 4.42 -17.93
N ALA A 131 24.60 3.73 -16.82
CA ALA A 131 24.52 2.27 -16.77
C ALA A 131 23.11 1.75 -17.11
N PHE A 132 22.06 2.40 -16.61
CA PHE A 132 20.67 2.06 -16.95
C PHE A 132 20.37 2.26 -18.44
N LYS A 133 20.82 3.37 -19.01
CA LYS A 133 20.64 3.69 -20.42
C LYS A 133 21.34 2.67 -21.30
N GLU A 134 22.60 2.38 -21.04
CA GLU A 134 23.40 1.39 -21.77
C GLU A 134 22.79 -0.01 -21.68
N TRP A 135 22.34 -0.41 -20.48
CA TRP A 135 21.68 -1.70 -20.30
C TRP A 135 20.40 -1.82 -21.15
N ILE A 136 19.52 -0.81 -21.10
CA ILE A 136 18.28 -0.79 -21.90
C ILE A 136 18.59 -0.81 -23.41
N GLN A 137 19.57 -0.01 -23.86
CA GLN A 137 19.96 0.06 -25.26
C GLN A 137 20.61 -1.25 -25.76
N SER A 138 21.39 -1.92 -24.91
CA SER A 138 22.03 -3.20 -25.24
C SER A 138 21.03 -4.35 -25.40
N GLY A 139 19.86 -4.24 -24.77
CA GLY A 139 18.89 -5.34 -24.70
C GLY A 139 19.40 -6.57 -23.95
N ASN A 140 20.49 -6.45 -23.18
CA ASN A 140 21.06 -7.58 -22.47
C ASN A 140 20.15 -8.03 -21.32
N GLU A 141 19.99 -9.34 -21.15
CA GLU A 141 19.28 -9.92 -20.01
C GLU A 141 20.04 -9.70 -18.69
N ASN A 142 21.37 -9.68 -18.75
CA ASN A 142 22.23 -9.50 -17.57
C ASN A 142 22.23 -8.04 -17.10
N ILE A 143 21.80 -7.84 -15.86
CA ILE A 143 21.77 -6.53 -15.20
C ILE A 143 23.21 -6.16 -14.76
N PRO A 144 23.72 -4.97 -15.13
CA PRO A 144 25.01 -4.47 -14.64
C PRO A 144 25.11 -4.48 -13.11
N SER A 145 26.28 -4.83 -12.58
CA SER A 145 26.51 -5.00 -11.14
C SER A 145 26.14 -3.75 -10.31
N ILE A 146 26.44 -2.56 -10.82
CA ILE A 146 26.10 -1.28 -10.18
C ILE A 146 24.58 -1.08 -10.01
N ILE A 147 23.79 -1.54 -10.99
CA ILE A 147 22.32 -1.50 -10.95
C ILE A 147 21.79 -2.57 -9.99
N GLN A 148 22.34 -3.79 -10.08
CA GLN A 148 21.96 -4.91 -9.22
C GLN A 148 22.21 -4.60 -7.74
N GLU A 149 23.33 -3.97 -7.41
CA GLU A 149 23.63 -3.55 -6.04
C GLU A 149 22.57 -2.56 -5.52
N LYS A 150 22.13 -1.62 -6.37
CA LYS A 150 21.11 -0.66 -6.00
C LYS A 150 19.75 -1.33 -5.76
N PHE A 151 19.39 -2.31 -6.58
CA PHE A 151 18.19 -3.12 -6.36
C PHE A 151 18.28 -3.90 -5.05
N ASN A 152 19.39 -4.58 -4.77
CA ASN A 152 19.57 -5.34 -3.54
C ASN A 152 19.43 -4.46 -2.29
N LYS A 153 20.08 -3.29 -2.28
CA LYS A 153 19.95 -2.30 -1.19
C LYS A 153 18.50 -1.85 -0.97
N ARG A 154 17.75 -1.65 -2.07
CA ARG A 154 16.34 -1.27 -2.02
C ARG A 154 15.46 -2.38 -1.45
N ILE A 155 15.66 -3.62 -1.92
CA ILE A 155 14.95 -4.80 -1.44
C ILE A 155 15.18 -4.95 0.07
N GLU A 156 16.42 -4.92 0.52
CA GLU A 156 16.79 -5.07 1.94
C GLU A 156 16.11 -4.00 2.81
N PHE A 157 16.20 -2.73 2.39
CA PHE A 157 15.61 -1.60 3.09
C PHE A 157 14.08 -1.73 3.25
N HIS A 158 13.38 -2.03 2.14
CA HIS A 158 11.93 -2.13 2.17
C HIS A 158 11.43 -3.42 2.84
N THR A 159 12.15 -4.52 2.70
CA THR A 159 11.86 -5.78 3.40
C THR A 159 11.93 -5.59 4.92
N THR A 160 13.00 -4.97 5.41
CA THR A 160 13.17 -4.66 6.84
C THR A 160 12.01 -3.81 7.36
N LYS A 161 11.65 -2.75 6.63
CA LYS A 161 10.50 -1.90 6.99
C LYS A 161 9.18 -2.66 6.99
N ALA A 162 8.93 -3.51 5.99
CA ALA A 162 7.71 -4.31 5.93
C ALA A 162 7.57 -5.26 7.13
N ILE A 163 8.66 -5.91 7.56
CA ILE A 163 8.68 -6.81 8.71
C ILE A 163 8.42 -6.04 10.02
N VAL A 164 9.15 -4.95 10.24
CA VAL A 164 9.00 -4.13 11.47
C VAL A 164 7.58 -3.56 11.55
N CYS A 165 7.10 -2.95 10.47
CA CYS A 165 5.74 -2.38 10.45
C CYS A 165 4.66 -3.45 10.50
N GLY A 166 4.88 -4.65 9.95
CA GLY A 166 3.96 -5.78 10.05
C GLY A 166 3.82 -6.28 11.48
N THR A 167 4.93 -6.34 12.22
CA THR A 167 4.92 -6.69 13.64
C THR A 167 4.15 -5.65 14.47
N LEU A 168 4.40 -4.37 14.23
CA LEU A 168 3.68 -3.27 14.88
C LEU A 168 2.19 -3.26 14.51
N LEU A 169 1.84 -3.60 13.26
CA LEU A 169 0.46 -3.71 12.82
C LEU A 169 -0.30 -4.76 13.64
N ILE A 170 0.26 -5.96 13.80
CA ILE A 170 -0.36 -7.04 14.60
C ILE A 170 -0.55 -6.59 16.05
N LEU A 171 0.45 -5.91 16.63
CA LEU A 171 0.36 -5.38 17.99
C LEU A 171 -0.77 -4.35 18.13
N PHE A 172 -0.86 -3.37 17.23
CA PHE A 172 -1.90 -2.34 17.30
C PHE A 172 -3.30 -2.87 17.03
N VAL A 173 -3.46 -3.85 16.12
CA VAL A 173 -4.74 -4.55 15.92
C VAL A 173 -5.17 -5.23 17.21
N SER A 174 -4.26 -5.98 17.84
CA SER A 174 -4.54 -6.71 19.09
C SER A 174 -4.91 -5.76 20.23
N LEU A 175 -4.17 -4.66 20.37
CA LEU A 175 -4.43 -3.64 21.38
C LEU A 175 -5.76 -2.91 21.16
N SER A 176 -6.08 -2.57 19.90
CA SER A 176 -7.35 -1.96 19.53
C SER A 176 -8.53 -2.87 19.89
N VAL A 177 -8.47 -4.15 19.48
CA VAL A 177 -9.50 -5.15 19.81
C VAL A 177 -9.66 -5.29 21.33
N TYR A 178 -8.56 -5.39 22.08
CA TYR A 178 -8.59 -5.47 23.53
C TYR A 178 -9.25 -4.24 24.17
N MET A 179 -8.80 -3.03 23.83
CA MET A 179 -9.29 -1.79 24.40
C MET A 179 -10.78 -1.57 24.12
N TRP A 180 -11.22 -1.80 22.88
CA TRP A 180 -12.63 -1.62 22.51
C TRP A 180 -13.53 -2.67 23.15
N ASN A 181 -13.09 -3.92 23.25
CA ASN A 181 -13.85 -4.96 23.94
C ASN A 181 -14.01 -4.65 25.43
N GLU A 182 -12.94 -4.21 26.10
CA GLU A 182 -13.00 -3.84 27.52
C GLU A 182 -13.88 -2.60 27.76
N LEU A 183 -13.80 -1.59 26.91
CA LEU A 183 -14.66 -0.41 27.00
C LEU A 183 -16.14 -0.79 26.82
N LEU A 184 -16.47 -1.59 25.81
CA LEU A 184 -17.85 -2.03 25.55
C LEU A 184 -18.41 -2.89 26.68
N LYS A 185 -17.60 -3.76 27.30
CA LYS A 185 -18.01 -4.54 28.49
C LYS A 185 -18.37 -3.63 29.67
N ARG A 186 -17.59 -2.57 29.90
CA ARG A 186 -17.79 -1.63 31.02
C ARG A 186 -19.06 -0.79 30.84
N VAL A 187 -19.32 -0.35 29.61
CA VAL A 187 -20.48 0.50 29.30
C VAL A 187 -21.82 -0.25 29.39
N LYS A 188 -21.83 -1.58 29.31
CA LYS A 188 -23.04 -2.42 29.45
C LYS A 188 -23.62 -2.49 30.87
N SER A 189 -22.91 -2.00 31.88
CA SER A 189 -23.40 -1.99 33.27
C SER A 189 -24.51 -0.94 33.46
N ASN A 190 -25.59 -1.30 34.17
CA ASN A 190 -26.88 -0.57 34.20
C ASN A 190 -26.86 0.80 34.92
N ASN A 191 -25.69 1.37 35.23
CA ASN A 191 -25.48 2.68 35.85
C ASN A 191 -24.12 3.29 35.42
N PHE A 192 -23.84 3.28 34.13
CA PHE A 192 -22.53 3.69 33.62
C PHE A 192 -22.31 5.20 33.67
N ILE A 193 -21.38 5.63 34.53
CA ILE A 193 -20.80 6.98 34.55
C ILE A 193 -19.37 6.87 34.04
N TRP A 194 -18.99 7.69 33.07
CA TRP A 194 -17.64 7.70 32.51
C TRP A 194 -16.59 8.01 33.57
N ARG A 195 -15.75 7.02 33.90
CA ARG A 195 -14.59 7.21 34.77
C ARG A 195 -13.38 7.63 33.94
N PHE A 196 -12.35 8.17 34.60
CA PHE A 196 -11.09 8.55 33.94
C PHE A 196 -10.50 7.39 33.11
N LYS A 197 -10.54 6.17 33.64
CA LYS A 197 -10.07 4.96 32.95
C LYS A 197 -10.83 4.69 31.65
N ASP A 198 -12.15 4.90 31.61
CA ASP A 198 -12.96 4.67 30.40
C ASP A 198 -12.63 5.71 29.32
N LYS A 199 -12.43 6.97 29.72
CA LYS A 199 -11.95 8.03 28.81
C LYS A 199 -10.59 7.67 28.23
N ALA A 200 -9.67 7.15 29.05
CA ALA A 200 -8.37 6.68 28.58
C ALA A 200 -8.52 5.54 27.56
N TYR A 201 -9.34 4.51 27.85
CA TYR A 201 -9.63 3.43 26.90
C TYR A 201 -10.19 3.95 25.58
N PHE A 202 -11.09 4.93 25.62
CA PHE A 202 -11.64 5.55 24.41
C PHE A 202 -10.57 6.28 23.61
N VAL A 203 -9.75 7.13 24.25
CA VAL A 203 -8.70 7.90 23.56
C VAL A 203 -7.63 6.97 22.98
N PHE A 204 -7.09 6.05 23.77
CA PHE A 204 -6.08 5.09 23.29
C PHE A 204 -6.66 4.08 22.30
N GLY A 205 -7.93 3.69 22.44
CA GLY A 205 -8.64 2.85 21.47
C GLY A 205 -8.78 3.51 20.11
N ASN A 206 -9.03 4.82 20.05
CA ASN A 206 -9.02 5.57 18.78
C ASN A 206 -7.61 5.72 18.21
N ALA A 207 -6.63 6.06 19.06
CA ALA A 207 -5.23 6.19 18.63
C ALA A 207 -4.70 4.89 18.01
N THR A 208 -5.00 3.73 18.61
CA THR A 208 -4.59 2.42 18.09
C THR A 208 -5.26 2.06 16.76
N VAL A 209 -6.51 2.47 16.53
CA VAL A 209 -7.17 2.34 15.21
C VAL A 209 -6.44 3.16 14.15
N VAL A 210 -6.11 4.42 14.44
CA VAL A 210 -5.37 5.28 13.49
C VAL A 210 -3.98 4.69 13.19
N LEU A 211 -3.26 4.25 14.22
CA LEU A 211 -1.95 3.61 14.07
C LEU A 211 -2.04 2.29 13.28
N THR A 212 -3.12 1.52 13.45
CA THR A 212 -3.38 0.30 12.68
C THR A 212 -3.53 0.62 11.19
N LEU A 213 -4.36 1.60 10.84
CA LEU A 213 -4.55 2.00 9.43
C LEU A 213 -3.26 2.56 8.82
N LEU A 214 -2.51 3.35 9.58
CA LEU A 214 -1.21 3.85 9.14
C LEU A 214 -0.23 2.71 8.89
N MET A 215 -0.08 1.78 9.83
CA MET A 215 0.83 0.64 9.68
C MET A 215 0.42 -0.26 8.51
N MET A 216 -0.87 -0.44 8.27
CA MET A 216 -1.37 -1.14 7.09
C MET A 216 -0.86 -0.50 5.78
N VAL A 217 -1.02 0.82 5.63
CA VAL A 217 -0.53 1.55 4.46
C VAL A 217 0.99 1.40 4.31
N VAL A 218 1.72 1.55 5.41
CA VAL A 218 3.19 1.43 5.41
C VAL A 218 3.63 0.03 5.02
N VAL A 219 2.99 -1.03 5.54
CA VAL A 219 3.32 -2.41 5.17
C VAL A 219 3.10 -2.64 3.68
N VAL A 220 1.92 -2.27 3.16
CA VAL A 220 1.58 -2.44 1.73
C VAL A 220 2.59 -1.70 0.85
N ALA A 221 2.88 -0.43 1.17
CA ALA A 221 3.81 0.40 0.41
C ALA A 221 5.25 -0.15 0.40
N ASN A 222 5.68 -0.79 1.49
CA ASN A 222 7.00 -1.42 1.56
C ASN A 222 7.03 -2.81 0.90
N MET A 223 5.95 -3.59 0.95
CA MET A 223 5.86 -4.87 0.25
C MET A 223 6.01 -4.71 -1.26
N GLN A 224 5.22 -3.83 -1.88
CA GLN A 224 5.34 -3.58 -3.33
C GLN A 224 6.74 -3.09 -3.72
N ALA A 225 7.40 -2.30 -2.87
CA ALA A 225 8.73 -1.76 -3.12
C ALA A 225 9.85 -2.80 -2.97
N ALA A 226 9.64 -3.83 -2.14
CA ALA A 226 10.54 -4.96 -1.97
C ALA A 226 10.41 -5.99 -3.10
N PHE A 227 9.18 -6.28 -3.55
CA PHE A 227 8.92 -7.26 -4.61
C PHE A 227 9.17 -6.73 -6.03
N ALA A 228 9.03 -5.43 -6.24
CA ALA A 228 9.22 -4.79 -7.55
C ALA A 228 10.18 -3.59 -7.46
N PRO A 229 11.48 -3.85 -7.30
CA PRO A 229 12.47 -2.80 -7.08
C PRO A 229 12.86 -2.08 -8.38
N LYS A 230 12.75 -2.71 -9.55
CA LYS A 230 13.43 -2.25 -10.78
C LYS A 230 12.82 -0.96 -11.32
N THR A 231 11.53 -0.98 -11.60
CA THR A 231 10.81 0.12 -12.24
C THR A 231 10.74 1.34 -11.32
N LEU A 232 10.54 1.14 -10.01
CA LEU A 232 10.54 2.26 -9.07
C LEU A 232 11.95 2.86 -8.86
N THR A 233 13.00 2.04 -8.92
CA THR A 233 14.38 2.56 -8.86
C THR A 233 14.68 3.41 -10.07
N MET A 234 14.29 2.96 -11.27
CA MET A 234 14.41 3.73 -12.50
C MET A 234 13.68 5.07 -12.36
N MET A 235 12.38 5.07 -12.00
CA MET A 235 11.63 6.31 -11.81
C MET A 235 12.28 7.26 -10.80
N ASN A 236 12.68 6.74 -9.64
CA ASN A 236 13.30 7.57 -8.60
C ASN A 236 14.65 8.16 -9.04
N LEU A 237 15.41 7.43 -9.85
CA LEU A 237 16.68 7.91 -10.37
C LEU A 237 16.51 9.05 -11.37
N PHE A 238 15.42 9.01 -12.14
CA PHE A 238 15.19 9.88 -13.29
C PHE A 238 14.27 11.08 -12.97
N ASN A 239 13.49 11.02 -11.90
CA ASN A 239 12.65 12.12 -11.42
C ASN A 239 13.30 12.99 -10.32
N SER A 240 14.53 12.68 -9.91
CA SER A 240 15.26 13.35 -8.80
C SER A 240 16.40 14.24 -9.24
#